data_AF-A0A7S1RKK7-F1
#
_entry.id   AF-A0A7S1RKK7-F1
#
_cell.length_a   1.000
_cell.length_b   1.000
_cell.length_c   1.000
_cell.angle_alpha   90.00
_cell.angle_beta   90.00
_cell.angle_gamma   90.00
#
_symmetry.space_group_name_H-M   'P 1'
#
loop_
_entity.id
_entity.type
_entity.pdbx_description
1 polymer ?
#
loop_
_entity_poly.entity_id
_entity_poly.type
_entity_poly.pdbx_seq_one_letter_code
_entity_poly.pdbx_strand_id
1 'polypeptide(L)'
;DAEEPHADPEHNICSLQHNPPNATCGAEGPVDIWDCLGWFQRLWEAQKWWLEEGLAGSMADWQVIVTHFPPVWEQGFWQDLAMRHGIDLIVTGHMHRQIINNDPSGFLYPTAWIVSGGGGGITSEDIPSLDGDDDQYGFFD
;
A
#
# COMPACT_ATOMS: atom_id res chain seq x y z
N ASP A 1 6.20 -7.03 -0.69
CA ASP A 1 6.67 -7.19 0.70
C ASP A 1 6.51 -8.60 1.22
N ALA A 2 5.33 -9.24 1.17
CA ALA A 2 5.20 -10.65 1.51
C ALA A 2 5.16 -11.51 0.24
N GLU A 3 6.18 -12.34 0.04
CA GLU A 3 6.28 -13.25 -1.10
C GLU A 3 6.68 -14.67 -0.66
N GLU A 4 6.76 -15.60 -1.62
CA GLU A 4 7.27 -16.95 -1.38
C GLU A 4 8.67 -16.89 -0.74
N PRO A 5 9.04 -17.78 0.20
CA PRO A 5 10.24 -17.58 1.03
C PRO A 5 11.60 -17.55 0.31
N HIS A 6 11.63 -17.95 -0.97
CA HIS A 6 12.82 -17.91 -1.82
C HIS A 6 12.87 -16.69 -2.76
N ALA A 7 11.80 -15.90 -2.81
CA ALA A 7 11.68 -14.74 -3.68
C ALA A 7 12.28 -13.49 -3.03
N ASP A 8 12.89 -12.65 -3.88
CA ASP A 8 13.51 -11.35 -3.59
C ASP A 8 13.91 -11.15 -2.12
N PRO A 9 14.98 -11.81 -1.66
CA PRO A 9 15.28 -11.89 -0.24
C PRO A 9 15.53 -10.51 0.39
N GLU A 10 15.91 -9.50 -0.40
CA GLU A 10 16.19 -8.15 0.11
C GLU A 10 14.93 -7.29 0.29
N HIS A 11 13.79 -7.66 -0.32
CA HIS A 11 12.51 -6.94 -0.21
C HIS A 11 11.34 -7.83 0.25
N ASN A 12 11.62 -9.08 0.62
CA ASN A 12 10.63 -10.04 1.06
C ASN A 12 10.71 -10.25 2.58
N ILE A 13 9.68 -9.80 3.30
CA ILE A 13 9.56 -10.00 4.75
C ILE A 13 9.50 -11.49 5.13
N CYS A 14 9.05 -12.35 4.21
CA CYS A 14 8.96 -13.80 4.36
C CYS A 14 10.23 -14.54 3.90
N SER A 15 11.31 -13.83 3.60
CA SER A 15 12.57 -14.39 3.10
C SER A 15 13.21 -15.41 4.07
N LEU A 16 13.68 -16.54 3.54
CA LEU A 16 14.51 -17.50 4.27
C LEU A 16 15.93 -16.99 4.58
N GLN A 17 16.41 -15.98 3.86
CA GLN A 17 17.78 -15.49 4.01
C GLN A 17 17.96 -14.69 5.30
N HIS A 18 16.94 -13.92 5.69
CA HIS A 18 17.02 -12.98 6.81
C HIS A 18 16.18 -13.41 8.01
N ASN A 19 15.46 -14.53 7.92
CA ASN A 19 14.70 -15.11 9.03
C ASN A 19 15.35 -16.42 9.54
N PRO A 20 15.45 -16.64 10.86
CA PRO A 20 15.96 -17.89 11.40
C PRO A 20 15.03 -19.08 11.10
N PRO A 21 15.53 -20.34 11.04
CA PRO A 21 14.72 -21.50 10.66
C PRO A 21 13.47 -21.77 11.52
N ASN A 22 13.44 -21.26 12.75
CA ASN A 22 12.33 -21.36 13.70
C ASN A 22 11.63 -20.01 13.95
N ALA A 23 11.76 -19.05 13.02
CA ALA A 23 11.09 -17.76 13.10
C ALA A 23 9.58 -17.95 13.18
N THR A 24 8.96 -17.21 14.09
CA THR A 24 7.51 -17.20 14.29
C THR A 24 7.11 -15.85 14.86
N CYS A 25 5.92 -15.39 14.52
CA CYS A 25 5.32 -14.18 15.10
C CYS A 25 4.34 -14.50 16.23
N GLY A 26 4.32 -15.75 16.71
CA GLY A 26 3.46 -16.18 17.81
C GLY A 26 1.99 -16.31 17.39
N ALA A 27 1.08 -16.05 18.32
CA ALA A 27 -0.36 -16.25 18.11
C ALA A 27 -1.01 -15.20 17.19
N GLU A 28 -0.38 -14.05 17.01
CA GLU A 28 -0.93 -12.89 16.29
C GLU A 28 -0.32 -12.71 14.90
N GLY A 29 0.49 -13.66 14.43
CA GLY A 29 1.18 -13.58 13.15
C GLY A 29 1.38 -14.96 12.52
N PRO A 30 2.20 -15.04 11.45
CA PRO A 30 2.49 -16.33 10.85
C PRO A 30 3.18 -17.27 11.81
N VAL A 31 2.75 -18.54 11.79
CA VAL A 31 3.24 -19.56 12.72
C VAL A 31 4.67 -19.98 12.40
N ASP A 32 5.07 -19.88 11.14
CA ASP A 32 6.41 -20.07 10.63
C ASP A 32 6.62 -19.31 9.31
N ILE A 33 7.83 -19.38 8.74
CA ILE A 33 8.19 -18.70 7.49
C ILE A 33 7.32 -19.17 6.30
N TRP A 34 6.91 -20.43 6.27
CA TRP A 34 6.14 -20.99 5.17
C TRP A 34 4.67 -20.57 5.24
N ASP A 35 4.15 -20.28 6.43
CA ASP A 35 2.84 -19.66 6.60
C ASP A 35 2.85 -18.14 6.37
N CYS A 36 4.01 -17.48 6.33
CA CYS A 36 4.13 -16.01 6.24
C CYS A 36 3.28 -15.39 5.12
N LEU A 37 3.47 -15.82 3.87
CA LEU A 37 2.69 -15.33 2.73
C LEU A 37 1.19 -15.61 2.91
N GLY A 38 0.84 -16.85 3.25
CA GLY A 38 -0.55 -17.27 3.42
C GLY A 38 -1.24 -16.51 4.55
N TRP A 39 -0.52 -16.18 5.61
CA TRP A 39 -1.03 -15.39 6.73
C TRP A 39 -1.40 -13.98 6.29
N PHE A 40 -0.50 -13.28 5.58
CA PHE A 40 -0.78 -11.93 5.07
C PHE A 40 -1.91 -11.93 4.03
N GLN A 41 -2.02 -12.96 3.19
CA GLN A 41 -3.15 -13.11 2.26
C GLN A 41 -4.48 -13.25 3.02
N ARG A 42 -4.55 -14.09 4.06
CA ARG A 42 -5.75 -14.24 4.88
C ARG A 42 -6.10 -12.95 5.63
N LEU A 43 -5.09 -12.25 6.16
CA LEU A 43 -5.28 -10.95 6.80
C LEU A 43 -5.85 -9.93 5.80
N TRP A 44 -5.29 -9.86 4.59
CA TRP A 44 -5.77 -8.97 3.53
C TRP A 44 -7.23 -9.23 3.20
N GLU A 45 -7.61 -10.50 2.98
CA GLU A 45 -9.01 -10.85 2.73
C GLU A 45 -9.94 -10.43 3.89
N ALA A 46 -9.54 -10.69 5.14
CA ALA A 46 -10.33 -10.29 6.30
C ALA A 46 -10.46 -8.75 6.42
N GLN A 47 -9.39 -8.01 6.12
CA GLN A 47 -9.39 -6.56 6.15
C GLN A 47 -10.24 -5.92 5.06
N LYS A 48 -10.34 -6.53 3.86
CA LYS A 48 -11.25 -6.07 2.81
C LYS A 48 -12.70 -6.06 3.28
N TRP A 49 -13.14 -7.14 3.93
CA TRP A 49 -14.48 -7.23 4.51
C TRP A 49 -14.69 -6.20 5.63
N TRP A 50 -13.73 -6.09 6.54
CA TRP A 50 -13.80 -5.14 7.66
C TRP A 50 -13.89 -3.68 7.17
N LEU A 51 -13.09 -3.32 6.15
CA LEU A 51 -13.10 -2.00 5.54
C LEU A 51 -14.45 -1.70 4.88
N GLU A 52 -14.97 -2.65 4.10
CA GLU A 52 -16.26 -2.51 3.42
C GLU A 52 -17.41 -2.30 4.40
N GLU A 53 -17.45 -3.06 5.50
CA GLU A 53 -18.45 -2.87 6.55
C GLU A 53 -18.36 -1.47 7.19
N GLY A 54 -17.14 -1.00 7.46
CA GLY A 54 -16.89 0.33 8.00
C GLY A 54 -17.35 1.46 7.07
N LEU A 55 -17.06 1.34 5.77
CA LEU A 55 -17.49 2.32 4.77
C LEU A 55 -19.01 2.36 4.61
N ALA A 56 -19.65 1.18 4.54
CA ALA A 56 -21.10 1.08 4.40
C ALA A 56 -21.85 1.64 5.63
N GLY A 57 -21.26 1.54 6.81
CA GLY A 57 -21.82 2.07 8.06
C GLY A 57 -21.48 3.55 8.34
N SER A 58 -20.63 4.18 7.53
CA SER A 58 -20.16 5.54 7.77
C SER A 58 -21.20 6.58 7.36
N MET A 59 -21.31 7.64 8.16
CA MET A 59 -22.08 8.85 7.83
C MET A 59 -21.18 10.08 7.64
N ALA A 60 -19.87 9.87 7.56
CA ALA A 60 -18.93 10.98 7.36
C ALA A 60 -19.13 11.59 5.98
N ASP A 61 -19.03 12.93 5.89
CA ASP A 61 -19.12 13.65 4.61
C ASP A 61 -17.94 13.32 3.69
N TRP A 62 -16.77 13.04 4.26
CA TRP A 62 -15.55 12.69 3.54
C TRP A 62 -15.10 11.28 3.92
N GLN A 63 -14.88 10.45 2.90
CA GLN A 63 -14.31 9.12 3.04
C GLN A 63 -12.89 9.09 2.49
N VAL A 64 -11.92 9.05 3.41
CA VAL A 64 -10.49 9.03 3.09
C VAL A 64 -9.89 7.69 3.51
N ILE A 65 -9.25 7.00 2.57
CA ILE A 65 -8.49 5.76 2.86
C ILE A 65 -7.01 6.09 2.99
N VAL A 66 -6.38 5.47 3.98
CA VAL A 66 -4.91 5.49 4.14
C VAL A 66 -4.43 4.05 4.08
N THR A 67 -3.54 3.75 3.14
CA THR A 67 -2.95 2.41 2.98
C THR A 67 -1.50 2.52 2.54
N HIS A 68 -0.70 1.48 2.72
CA HIS A 68 0.71 1.55 2.34
C HIS A 68 0.88 1.55 0.80
N PHE A 69 0.27 0.58 0.12
CA PHE A 69 0.43 0.37 -1.32
C PHE A 69 -0.49 1.28 -2.15
N PRO A 70 0.02 1.90 -3.22
CA PRO A 70 -0.79 2.65 -4.18
C PRO A 70 -1.87 1.77 -4.81
N PRO A 71 -3.05 2.33 -5.17
CA PRO A 71 -4.20 1.59 -5.67
C PRO A 71 -4.05 1.10 -7.12
N VAL A 72 -2.82 1.07 -7.64
CA VAL A 72 -2.44 0.34 -8.85
C VAL A 72 -2.27 -1.15 -8.56
N TRP A 73 -1.95 -1.51 -7.32
CA TRP A 73 -2.03 -2.88 -6.83
C TRP A 73 -3.47 -3.17 -6.40
N GLU A 74 -4.02 -4.32 -6.80
CA GLU A 74 -5.43 -4.67 -6.62
C GLU A 74 -6.38 -3.61 -7.21
N GLN A 75 -6.04 -3.08 -8.39
CA GLN A 75 -6.77 -2.00 -9.05
C GLN A 75 -8.29 -2.21 -9.11
N GLY A 76 -8.74 -3.42 -9.45
CA GLY A 76 -10.16 -3.74 -9.54
C GLY A 76 -10.90 -3.66 -8.20
N PHE A 77 -10.23 -4.02 -7.09
CA PHE A 77 -10.79 -3.92 -5.75
C PHE A 77 -11.01 -2.45 -5.37
N TRP A 78 -10.00 -1.60 -5.58
CA TRP A 78 -10.11 -0.18 -5.25
C TRP A 78 -11.16 0.54 -6.10
N GLN A 79 -11.25 0.22 -7.40
CA GLN A 79 -12.29 0.76 -8.28
C GLN A 79 -13.69 0.40 -7.80
N ASP A 80 -13.93 -0.88 -7.51
CA ASP A 80 -15.22 -1.35 -7.03
C ASP A 80 -15.60 -0.69 -5.70
N LEU A 81 -14.66 -0.64 -4.74
CA LEU A 81 -14.90 -0.03 -3.44
C LEU A 81 -15.20 1.47 -3.55
N ALA A 82 -14.45 2.20 -4.38
CA ALA A 82 -14.63 3.63 -4.63
C ALA A 82 -15.99 3.93 -5.26
N MET A 83 -16.40 3.16 -6.28
CA MET A 83 -17.70 3.33 -6.93
C MET A 83 -18.87 3.05 -6.00
N ARG A 84 -18.75 2.05 -5.11
CA ARG A 84 -19.85 1.65 -4.22
C ARG A 84 -20.05 2.58 -3.03
N HIS A 85 -18.95 3.08 -2.46
CA HIS A 85 -19.00 3.81 -1.18
C HIS A 85 -18.70 5.30 -1.32
N GLY A 86 -18.26 5.76 -2.50
CA GLY A 86 -17.96 7.19 -2.73
C GLY A 86 -16.70 7.64 -2.01
N ILE A 87 -15.61 6.89 -2.15
CA ILE A 87 -14.30 7.26 -1.58
C ILE A 87 -13.81 8.55 -2.26
N ASP A 88 -13.45 9.57 -1.49
CA ASP A 88 -13.00 10.86 -2.04
C ASP A 88 -11.50 10.86 -2.34
N LEU A 89 -10.71 10.28 -1.43
CA LEU A 89 -9.25 10.33 -1.45
C LEU A 89 -8.64 9.03 -0.94
N ILE A 90 -7.63 8.53 -1.65
CA ILE A 90 -6.74 7.47 -1.17
C ILE A 90 -5.33 8.04 -1.00
N VAL A 91 -4.80 7.98 0.21
CA VAL A 91 -3.44 8.41 0.55
C VAL A 91 -2.55 7.20 0.72
N THR A 92 -1.49 7.12 -0.08
CA THR A 92 -0.57 5.97 -0.05
C THR A 92 0.88 6.38 0.10
N GLY A 93 1.75 5.39 0.33
CA GLY A 93 3.20 5.53 0.34
C GLY A 93 3.83 4.48 -0.56
N HIS A 94 4.70 3.67 0.03
CA HIS A 94 5.44 2.57 -0.59
C HIS A 94 6.47 3.00 -1.64
N MET A 95 6.05 3.70 -2.69
CA MET A 95 6.97 4.26 -3.68
C MET A 95 7.63 5.51 -3.11
N HIS A 96 8.94 5.60 -3.18
CA HIS A 96 9.73 6.68 -2.58
C HIS A 96 9.76 7.95 -3.45
N ARG A 97 8.57 8.47 -3.77
CA ARG A 97 8.32 9.67 -4.58
C ARG A 97 6.99 10.34 -4.21
N GLN A 98 6.72 11.49 -4.82
CA GLN A 98 5.45 12.23 -4.68
C GLN A 98 4.61 12.08 -5.95
N ILE A 99 3.33 11.68 -5.83
CA ILE A 99 2.42 11.61 -6.99
C ILE A 99 1.05 12.16 -6.58
N ILE A 100 0.45 12.96 -7.46
CA ILE A 100 -0.95 13.37 -7.37
C ILE A 100 -1.69 12.86 -8.59
N ASN A 101 -2.78 12.11 -8.39
CA ASN A 101 -3.61 11.63 -9.48
C ASN A 101 -5.08 12.00 -9.24
N ASN A 102 -5.58 12.90 -10.09
CA ASN A 102 -6.96 13.36 -10.13
C ASN A 102 -7.47 13.52 -11.58
N ASP A 103 -6.83 12.84 -12.55
CA ASP A 103 -7.15 12.96 -13.97
C ASP A 103 -8.58 12.44 -14.23
N PRO A 104 -9.44 13.20 -14.93
CA PRO A 104 -10.77 12.74 -15.36
C PRO A 104 -10.80 11.47 -16.21
N SER A 105 -9.69 11.12 -16.86
CA SER A 105 -9.49 9.88 -17.60
C SER A 105 -8.87 8.75 -16.76
N GLY A 106 -8.53 9.05 -15.50
CA GLY A 106 -7.91 8.13 -14.56
C GLY A 106 -8.85 7.00 -14.15
N PHE A 107 -8.26 5.84 -13.88
CA PHE A 107 -9.02 4.61 -13.61
C PHE A 107 -9.84 4.64 -12.31
N LEU A 108 -9.50 5.55 -11.40
CA LEU A 108 -10.21 5.76 -10.13
C LEU A 108 -11.11 6.99 -10.14
N TYR A 109 -11.19 7.75 -11.23
CA TYR A 109 -12.04 8.94 -11.28
C TYR A 109 -13.49 8.58 -10.90
N PRO A 110 -14.15 9.35 -10.00
CA PRO A 110 -13.75 10.66 -9.47
C PRO A 110 -12.85 10.65 -8.22
N THR A 111 -12.51 9.49 -7.67
CA THR A 111 -11.64 9.36 -6.50
C THR A 111 -10.22 9.80 -6.83
N ALA A 112 -9.71 10.78 -6.08
CA ALA A 112 -8.30 11.16 -6.17
C ALA A 112 -7.44 10.15 -5.39
N TRP A 113 -6.20 9.97 -5.81
CA TRP A 113 -5.22 9.26 -5.00
C TRP A 113 -3.86 9.92 -5.09
N ILE A 114 -3.12 9.83 -4.00
CA ILE A 114 -1.79 10.41 -3.87
C ILE A 114 -0.80 9.38 -3.36
N VAL A 115 0.46 9.54 -3.76
CA VAL A 115 1.60 8.84 -3.19
C VAL A 115 2.41 9.88 -2.46
N SER A 116 2.55 9.71 -1.15
CA SER A 116 3.38 10.54 -0.29
C SER A 116 4.51 9.72 0.35
N GLY A 117 5.19 8.89 -0.46
CA GLY A 117 6.31 8.08 0.02
C GLY A 117 7.66 8.80 -0.02
N GLY A 118 7.75 9.96 -0.68
CA GLY A 118 8.93 10.83 -0.69
C GLY A 118 9.17 11.66 0.58
N GLY A 119 8.63 11.23 1.73
CA GLY A 119 8.64 11.97 3.01
C GLY A 119 9.99 12.08 3.73
N GLY A 120 11.09 11.73 3.06
CA GLY A 120 12.44 11.88 3.61
C GLY A 120 13.04 10.64 4.30
N GLY A 121 12.60 9.42 3.99
CA GLY A 121 13.23 8.17 4.48
C GLY A 121 14.32 7.64 3.54
N ILE A 122 15.53 7.34 4.04
CA ILE A 122 16.86 7.05 3.40
C ILE A 122 17.03 6.95 1.86
N THR A 123 16.08 6.44 1.08
CA THR A 123 16.24 6.10 -0.34
C THR A 123 15.16 6.74 -1.20
N SER A 124 15.53 7.30 -2.36
CA SER A 124 14.59 7.68 -3.42
C SER A 124 14.27 6.49 -4.33
N GLU A 125 13.15 6.56 -5.06
CA GLU A 125 12.76 5.49 -6.01
C GLU A 125 13.74 5.42 -7.20
N ASP A 126 14.19 6.59 -7.63
CA ASP A 126 15.07 6.89 -8.77
C ASP A 126 16.09 7.95 -8.35
N ILE A 127 17.12 8.17 -9.18
CA ILE A 127 18.15 9.20 -8.96
C ILE A 127 17.49 10.58 -8.96
N PRO A 128 17.59 11.37 -7.87
CA PRO A 128 17.09 12.73 -7.85
C PRO A 128 17.89 13.63 -8.80
N SER A 129 17.19 14.56 -9.43
CA SER A 129 17.71 15.63 -10.25
C SER A 129 18.48 16.62 -9.40
N LEU A 130 19.50 17.21 -10.01
CA LEU A 130 20.35 18.20 -9.33
C LEU A 130 19.66 19.56 -9.14
N ASP A 131 18.62 19.85 -9.93
CA ASP A 131 17.83 21.08 -9.82
C ASP A 131 16.64 20.96 -8.86
N GLY A 132 16.32 19.74 -8.41
CA GLY A 132 15.20 19.47 -7.50
C GLY A 132 13.82 19.61 -8.16
N ASP A 133 13.73 19.72 -9.48
CA ASP A 133 12.46 19.77 -10.22
C ASP A 133 12.05 18.35 -10.62
N ASP A 134 11.79 17.51 -9.62
CA ASP A 134 11.27 16.17 -9.80
C ASP A 134 10.43 15.69 -8.61
N ASP A 135 9.85 14.50 -8.77
CA ASP A 135 9.06 13.84 -7.73
C ASP A 135 9.93 13.05 -6.74
N GLN A 136 11.27 13.16 -6.83
CA GLN A 136 12.24 12.35 -6.11
C GLN A 136 12.77 13.10 -4.88
N TYR A 137 12.35 12.62 -3.71
CA TYR A 137 12.91 12.99 -2.40
C TYR A 137 12.90 14.49 -2.03
N GLY A 138 11.90 14.85 -1.22
CA GLY A 138 12.03 15.89 -0.19
C GLY A 138 11.96 17.35 -0.67
N PHE A 139 10.75 17.81 -0.99
CA PHE A 139 10.05 19.02 -0.52
C PHE A 139 9.13 19.51 -1.64
N PHE A 140 7.83 19.55 -1.37
CA PHE A 140 6.86 20.29 -2.19
C PHE A 140 6.98 21.75 -1.73
N ASP A 141 7.34 22.67 -2.63
CA ASP A 141 7.29 24.13 -2.38
C ASP A 141 6.01 24.72 -3.00
#